data_AF-A0A529HZ43-F1
#
_entry.id   AF-A0A529HZ43-F1
#
_cell.length_a   1.000
_cell.length_b   1.000
_cell.length_c   1.000
_cell.angle_alpha   90.00
_cell.angle_beta   90.00
_cell.angle_gamma   90.00
#
_symmetry.space_group_name_H-M   'P 1'
#
loop_
_entity.id
_entity.type
_entity.pdbx_description
1 polymer ?
#
loop_
_entity_poly.entity_id
_entity_poly.type
_entity_poly.pdbx_seq_one_letter_code
_entity_poly.pdbx_strand_id
1 'polypeptide(L)' 'DFLATPDGANFTKIDVKITAMSDPETLGHGMGVGMRKGNAQLKAKVDAALCNMIDGGKIKESSLKWFKDDYTIPCKK' A
#
# COMPACT_ATOMS: atom_id res chain seq x y z
N ASP A 1 -7.98 13.83 11.59
CA ASP A 1 -6.53 13.69 11.86
C ASP A 1 -6.33 14.00 13.33
N PHE A 2 -5.75 13.08 14.10
CA PHE A 2 -5.56 13.25 15.55
C PHE A 2 -4.61 14.41 15.86
N LEU A 3 -3.56 14.59 15.06
CA LEU A 3 -2.57 15.65 15.28
C LEU A 3 -3.12 17.06 15.05
N ALA A 4 -4.32 17.18 14.47
CA ALA A 4 -5.02 18.44 14.28
C ALA A 4 -5.97 18.78 15.44
N THR A 5 -6.10 17.92 16.46
CA THR A 5 -6.95 18.19 17.63
C THR A 5 -6.15 18.84 18.77
N PRO A 6 -6.82 19.50 19.74
CA PRO A 6 -6.14 20.01 20.93
C PRO A 6 -5.35 18.93 21.69
N ASP A 7 -5.89 17.72 21.79
CA ASP A 7 -5.23 16.58 22.46
C ASP A 7 -3.95 16.13 21.73
N GLY A 8 -3.86 16.39 20.43
CA GLY A 8 -2.70 16.10 19.61
C GLY A 8 -1.57 17.15 19.69
N ALA A 9 -1.78 18.29 20.37
CA ALA A 9 -0.87 19.45 20.29
C ALA A 9 0.57 19.17 20.78
N ASN A 10 0.74 18.19 21.67
CA ASN A 10 2.05 17.80 22.21
C ASN A 10 2.63 16.53 21.54
N PHE A 11 1.99 16.04 20.48
CA PHE A 11 2.44 14.88 19.73
C PHE A 11 2.97 15.32 18.36
N THR A 12 4.00 14.63 17.88
CA THR A 12 4.51 14.81 16.52
C THR A 12 4.66 13.46 15.83
N LYS A 13 4.55 13.46 14.50
CA LYS A 13 4.98 12.32 13.69
C LYS A 13 6.50 12.30 13.67
N ILE A 14 7.08 11.20 14.11
CA ILE A 14 8.47 10.89 13.80
C ILE A 14 8.58 10.50 12.33
N ASP A 15 9.64 10.94 11.66
CA ASP A 15 9.89 10.63 10.24
C ASP A 15 10.45 9.22 10.05
N VAL A 16 9.82 8.25 10.70
CA VAL A 16 10.15 6.82 10.61
C VAL A 16 8.94 6.13 10.01
N LYS A 17 9.13 5.61 8.80
CA LYS A 17 8.09 4.87 8.09
C LYS A 17 8.36 3.38 8.17
N ILE A 18 7.61 2.70 9.03
CA ILE A 18 7.63 1.23 9.10
C ILE A 18 6.60 0.71 8.10
N THR A 19 7.07 0.07 7.04
CA THR A 19 6.22 -0.54 6.02
C THR A 19 6.33 -2.06 6.09
N ALA A 20 5.42 -2.76 5.40
CA ALA A 20 5.51 -4.21 5.21
C ALA A 20 6.91 -4.66 4.72
N MET A 21 7.56 -3.85 3.87
CA MET A 21 8.89 -4.15 3.34
C MET A 21 10.03 -3.91 4.34
N SER A 22 9.77 -3.26 5.48
CA SER A 22 10.76 -3.02 6.52
C SER A 22 11.10 -4.30 7.31
N ASP A 23 10.15 -5.21 7.45
CA ASP A 23 10.33 -6.56 8.02
C ASP A 23 9.23 -7.51 7.48
N PRO A 24 9.41 -8.06 6.27
CA PRO A 24 8.35 -8.83 5.60
C PRO A 24 7.96 -10.13 6.31
N GLU A 25 8.86 -10.70 7.12
CA GLU A 25 8.61 -11.96 7.83
C GLU A 25 7.66 -11.75 9.01
N THR A 26 7.76 -10.60 9.68
CA THR A 26 6.87 -10.24 10.80
C THR A 26 5.63 -9.48 10.32
N LEU A 27 5.80 -8.55 9.38
CA LEU A 27 4.76 -7.59 8.96
C LEU A 27 4.01 -8.03 7.69
N GLY A 28 4.45 -9.10 7.04
CA GLY A 28 3.90 -9.63 5.79
C GLY A 28 4.47 -8.95 4.54
N HIS A 29 4.21 -9.55 3.37
CA HIS A 29 4.76 -9.09 2.09
C HIS A 29 3.88 -8.04 1.36
N GLY A 30 2.93 -7.43 2.05
CA GLY A 30 2.00 -6.45 1.49
C GLY A 30 0.57 -6.96 1.34
N MET A 31 -0.19 -6.32 0.45
CA MET A 31 -1.61 -6.57 0.24
C MET A 31 -1.84 -7.32 -1.08
N GLY A 32 -2.78 -8.26 -1.09
CA GLY A 32 -3.13 -9.04 -2.27
C GLY A 32 -4.64 -9.23 -2.43
N VAL A 33 -5.06 -9.57 -3.65
CA VAL A 33 -6.46 -9.88 -3.97
C VAL A 33 -6.69 -11.39 -3.87
N GLY A 34 -7.57 -11.80 -2.95
CA GLY A 34 -7.98 -13.20 -2.82
C GLY A 34 -8.84 -13.65 -4.00
N MET A 35 -8.54 -14.81 -4.55
CA MET A 35 -9.29 -15.37 -5.68
C MET A 35 -9.49 -16.88 -5.56
N ARG A 36 -10.45 -17.43 -6.31
CA ARG A 36 -10.68 -18.87 -6.38
C ARG A 36 -9.44 -19.59 -6.93
N LYS A 37 -9.02 -20.65 -6.23
CA LYS A 37 -7.92 -21.54 -6.65
C LYS A 37 -8.20 -22.10 -8.05
N GLY A 38 -7.14 -22.22 -8.87
CA GLY A 38 -7.21 -22.75 -10.24
C GLY A 38 -7.53 -21.72 -11.33
N ASN A 39 -7.93 -20.49 -10.99
CA ASN A 39 -8.25 -19.46 -11.98
C ASN A 39 -7.01 -18.67 -12.44
N ALA A 40 -6.06 -19.36 -13.08
CA ALA A 40 -4.77 -18.78 -13.47
C ALA A 40 -4.90 -17.64 -14.49
N GLN A 41 -5.85 -17.73 -15.43
CA GLN A 41 -6.04 -16.70 -16.45
C GLN A 41 -6.55 -15.39 -15.85
N LEU A 42 -7.50 -15.45 -14.91
CA LEU A 42 -7.94 -14.25 -14.19
C LEU A 42 -6.80 -13.68 -13.35
N LYS A 43 -6.00 -14.54 -12.71
CA LYS A 43 -4.88 -14.11 -11.88
C LYS A 43 -3.90 -13.26 -12.68
N ALA A 44 -3.48 -13.76 -13.84
CA ALA A 44 -2.55 -13.05 -14.70
C ALA A 44 -3.08 -11.69 -15.16
N LYS A 45 -4.39 -11.60 -15.49
CA LYS A 45 -5.02 -10.32 -15.88
C LYS A 45 -5.06 -9.32 -14.73
N VAL A 46 -5.42 -9.77 -13.53
CA VAL A 46 -5.49 -8.91 -12.34
C VAL A 46 -4.09 -8.44 -11.93
N ASP A 47 -3.11 -9.34 -11.91
CA ASP A 47 -1.71 -8.99 -11.60
C ASP A 47 -1.17 -7.94 -12.60
N ALA A 48 -1.38 -8.14 -13.91
CA ALA A 48 -0.96 -7.19 -14.94
C ALA A 48 -1.65 -5.82 -14.80
N ALA A 49 -2.97 -5.82 -14.53
CA ALA A 49 -3.70 -4.58 -14.32
C ALA A 49 -3.22 -3.82 -13.08
N LEU A 50 -2.95 -4.52 -11.97
CA LEU A 50 -2.40 -3.93 -10.75
C LEU A 50 -1.02 -3.32 -11.01
N CYS A 51 -0.12 -4.02 -11.70
CA CYS A 51 1.20 -3.49 -12.05
C CYS A 51 1.10 -2.24 -12.93
N ASN A 52 0.21 -2.24 -13.95
CA ASN A 52 -0.02 -1.05 -14.77
C ASN A 52 -0.54 0.15 -13.94
N MET A 53 -1.40 -0.09 -12.95
CA MET A 53 -1.89 0.96 -12.06
C MET A 53 -0.82 1.47 -11.08
N ILE A 54 0.08 0.59 -10.63
CA ILE A 54 1.23 0.94 -9.79
C ILE A 54 2.19 1.83 -10.58
N ASP A 55 2.64 1.35 -11.74
CA ASP A 55 3.60 2.05 -12.60
C ASP A 55 3.02 3.36 -13.16
N GLY A 56 1.72 3.36 -13.44
CA GLY A 56 0.96 4.55 -13.85
C GLY A 56 0.62 5.52 -12.73
N GLY A 57 1.07 5.27 -11.48
CA GLY A 57 0.88 6.17 -10.34
C GLY A 57 -0.54 6.23 -9.75
N LYS A 58 -1.50 5.46 -10.28
CA LYS A 58 -2.89 5.45 -9.80
C LYS A 58 -3.03 4.90 -8.38
N ILE A 59 -2.18 3.94 -8.01
CA ILE A 59 -2.14 3.43 -6.63
C ILE A 59 -1.62 4.51 -5.68
N LYS A 60 -0.56 5.24 -6.08
CA LYS A 60 -0.04 6.37 -5.31
C LYS A 60 -1.08 7.47 -5.13
N GLU A 61 -1.76 7.89 -6.20
CA GLU A 61 -2.86 8.86 -6.15
C GLU A 61 -3.94 8.43 -5.15
N SER A 62 -4.33 7.15 -5.19
CA SER A 62 -5.34 6.59 -4.28
C SER A 62 -4.83 6.58 -2.83
N SER A 63 -3.57 6.20 -2.61
CA SER A 63 -2.96 6.15 -1.29
C SER A 63 -2.92 7.55 -0.65
N LEU A 64 -2.48 8.55 -1.40
CA LEU A 64 -2.44 9.95 -0.94
C LEU A 64 -3.85 10.51 -0.68
N LYS A 65 -4.84 10.13 -1.49
CA LYS A 65 -6.24 10.56 -1.28
C LYS A 65 -6.77 10.11 0.07
N TRP A 66 -6.64 8.81 0.37
CA TRP A 66 -7.29 8.17 1.51
C TRP A 66 -6.46 8.18 2.79
N PHE A 67 -5.13 8.04 2.68
CA PHE A 67 -4.25 7.88 3.84
C PHE A 67 -3.30 9.05 4.06
N LYS A 68 -3.26 10.02 3.13
CA LYS A 68 -2.33 11.16 3.16
C LYS A 68 -0.86 10.75 3.17
N ASP A 69 -0.57 9.52 2.73
CA ASP A 69 0.77 8.96 2.62
C ASP A 69 0.80 7.91 1.49
N ASP A 70 1.98 7.59 0.98
CA ASP A 70 2.21 6.65 -0.12
C ASP A 70 2.59 5.25 0.39
N TYR A 71 1.67 4.30 0.24
CA TYR A 71 1.87 2.88 0.60
C TYR A 71 2.09 2.00 -0.64
N THR A 72 2.41 2.60 -1.79
CA THR A 72 2.63 1.84 -3.03
C THR A 72 3.84 0.93 -2.88
N ILE A 73 3.64 -0.36 -3.13
CA ILE A 73 4.73 -1.35 -3.27
C ILE A 73 5.01 -1.50 -4.76
N PRO A 74 6.26 -1.27 -5.23
CA PRO A 74 6.60 -1.42 -6.64
C PRO A 74 6.29 -2.83 -7.16
N CYS A 75 5.77 -2.93 -8.38
CA CYS A 75 5.67 -4.21 -9.06
C CYS A 75 7.09 -4.71 -9.37
N LYS A 76 7.52 -5.82 -8.75
CA LYS A 76 8.80 -6.45 -9.10
C LYS A 76 8.68 -7.03 -10.52
N LYS A 77 9.66 -6.73 -11.38
CA LYS A 77 9.90 -7.47 -12.63
C LYS A 77 10.44 -8.86 -12.33
#